data_AF-A0A7X8M229-F1
#
_entry.id   AF-A0A7X8M229-F1
#
_cell.length_a   1.000
_cell.length_b   1.000
_cell.length_c   1.000
_cell.angle_alpha   90.00
_cell.angle_beta   90.00
_cell.angle_gamma   90.00
#
_symmetry.space_group_name_H-M   'P 1'
#
loop_
_entity.id
_entity.type
_entity.pdbx_description
1 polymer ?
#
loop_
_entity_poly.entity_id
_entity_poly.type
_entity_poly.pdbx_seq_one_letter_code
_entity_poly.pdbx_strand_id
1 'polypeptide(L)'
;MNWKVHIRLATKSIAVGTSEPDVNKAALTAAIDNAQNLYDTAVVGDEPGQYPQAAKEALLEALNEARTVRDNQNVTQSQVDSAVTALNTAVDTFKAAVIKSADINSDGSIDVGDLAIVAYYYGKDSSAADWATAKIADMNGDNSIDIIDLAYVASKIES
;
A
#
# COMPACT_ATOMS: atom_id res chain seq x y z
N MET A 1 58.92 -43.85 -33.89
CA MET A 1 59.03 -42.63 -33.07
C MET A 1 58.33 -41.51 -33.82
N ASN A 2 57.56 -40.60 -33.24
CA ASN A 2 56.82 -40.56 -32.00
C ASN A 2 55.71 -39.53 -32.29
N TRP A 3 54.51 -39.86 -31.87
CA TRP A 3 53.29 -39.07 -31.94
C TRP A 3 53.45 -37.79 -31.12
N LYS A 4 53.01 -36.62 -31.63
CA LYS A 4 52.43 -35.51 -30.83
C LYS A 4 51.47 -34.66 -31.67
N VAL A 5 50.24 -35.14 -31.77
CA VAL A 5 49.05 -34.32 -32.02
C VAL A 5 48.85 -33.40 -30.80
N HIS A 6 48.77 -32.10 -31.00
CA HIS A 6 48.20 -31.17 -30.02
C HIS A 6 47.00 -30.47 -30.64
N ILE A 7 45.83 -31.02 -30.36
CA ILE A 7 44.53 -30.35 -30.53
C ILE A 7 44.52 -29.18 -29.55
N ARG A 8 44.34 -27.95 -30.05
CA ARG A 8 43.71 -26.90 -29.25
C ARG A 8 42.37 -26.57 -29.90
N LEU A 9 41.33 -27.23 -29.40
CA LEU A 9 39.96 -26.74 -29.46
C LEU A 9 39.96 -25.40 -28.72
N ALA A 10 40.15 -24.30 -29.45
CA ALA A 10 39.65 -23.02 -28.95
C ALA A 10 38.14 -23.09 -29.19
N THR A 11 37.40 -23.48 -28.15
CA THR A 11 35.99 -23.12 -28.04
C THR A 11 35.93 -21.60 -28.13
N LYS A 12 35.70 -21.09 -29.33
CA LYS A 12 35.19 -19.74 -29.50
C LYS A 12 33.79 -19.83 -28.92
N SER A 13 33.67 -19.51 -27.63
CA SER A 13 32.40 -19.16 -27.04
C SER A 13 31.86 -18.03 -27.88
N ILE A 14 30.97 -18.34 -28.82
CA ILE A 14 30.11 -17.34 -29.43
C ILE A 14 29.16 -17.00 -28.29
N ALA A 15 29.56 -16.03 -27.47
CA ALA A 15 28.60 -15.29 -26.68
C ALA A 15 27.66 -14.69 -27.71
N VAL A 16 26.56 -15.38 -27.99
CA VAL A 16 25.41 -14.77 -28.63
C VAL A 16 25.03 -13.69 -27.63
N GLY A 17 25.45 -12.46 -27.92
CA GLY A 17 25.05 -11.28 -27.18
C GLY A 17 23.56 -11.09 -27.40
N THR A 18 22.74 -11.94 -26.78
CA THR A 18 21.44 -11.52 -26.32
C THR A 18 21.76 -10.56 -25.19
N SER A 19 21.90 -9.28 -25.52
CA SER A 19 21.66 -8.25 -24.52
C SER A 19 20.26 -8.57 -23.99
N GLU A 20 20.18 -9.18 -22.80
CA GLU A 20 18.93 -9.17 -22.07
C GLU A 20 18.46 -7.71 -22.07
N PRO A 21 17.19 -7.43 -22.38
CA PRO A 21 16.70 -6.07 -22.28
C PRO A 21 17.05 -5.55 -20.89
N ASP A 22 17.70 -4.39 -20.84
CA ASP A 22 18.07 -3.75 -19.58
C ASP A 22 16.83 -3.65 -18.68
N VAL A 23 17.02 -3.87 -17.38
CA VAL A 23 15.90 -3.97 -16.44
C VAL A 23 15.24 -2.61 -16.29
N ASN A 24 13.96 -2.51 -16.63
CA ASN A 24 13.22 -1.26 -16.62
C ASN A 24 12.71 -0.95 -15.20
N LYS A 25 13.25 0.13 -14.61
CA LYS A 25 12.94 0.62 -13.26
C LYS A 25 12.08 1.89 -13.24
N ALA A 26 11.55 2.32 -14.39
CA ALA A 26 10.78 3.57 -14.49
C ALA A 26 9.52 3.52 -13.61
N ALA A 27 8.76 2.43 -13.66
CA ALA A 27 7.56 2.25 -12.84
C ALA A 27 7.88 2.24 -11.34
N LEU A 28 8.97 1.58 -10.93
CA LEU A 28 9.42 1.55 -9.55
C LEU A 28 9.84 2.94 -9.05
N THR A 29 10.57 3.69 -9.88
CA THR A 29 10.98 5.05 -9.54
C THR A 29 9.76 5.97 -9.36
N ALA A 30 8.79 5.92 -10.28
CA ALA A 30 7.56 6.68 -10.18
C ALA A 30 6.73 6.29 -8.94
N ALA A 31 6.65 4.99 -8.62
CA ALA A 31 5.96 4.52 -7.42
C ALA A 31 6.64 5.03 -6.14
N ILE A 32 7.97 5.02 -6.07
CA ILE A 32 8.76 5.59 -4.95
C ILE A 32 8.48 7.09 -4.80
N ASP A 33 8.48 7.85 -5.89
CA ASP A 33 8.25 9.30 -5.82
C ASP A 33 6.83 9.62 -5.33
N ASN A 34 5.82 8.90 -5.82
CA ASN A 34 4.43 9.05 -5.36
C ASN A 34 4.27 8.68 -3.88
N ALA A 35 4.83 7.54 -3.47
CA ALA A 35 4.78 7.08 -2.09
C ALA A 35 5.54 8.03 -1.15
N GLN A 36 6.67 8.57 -1.58
CA GLN A 36 7.44 9.54 -0.81
C GLN A 36 6.69 10.85 -0.62
N ASN A 37 6.07 11.39 -1.67
CA ASN A 37 5.25 12.60 -1.55
C ASN A 37 4.08 12.39 -0.58
N LEU A 38 3.42 11.23 -0.62
CA LEU A 38 2.37 10.88 0.33
C LEU A 38 2.92 10.81 1.76
N TYR A 39 4.06 10.15 1.95
CA TYR A 39 4.73 10.06 3.26
C TYR A 39 5.08 11.45 3.82
N ASP A 40 5.63 12.33 2.99
CA ASP A 40 6.10 13.66 3.41
C ASP A 40 4.93 14.60 3.77
N THR A 41 3.82 14.48 3.04
CA THR A 41 2.62 15.32 3.25
C THR A 41 1.69 14.79 4.35
N ALA A 42 1.76 13.50 4.67
CA ALA A 42 0.92 12.90 5.70
C ALA A 42 1.29 13.41 7.11
N VAL A 43 0.28 13.88 7.85
CA VAL A 43 0.41 14.31 9.23
C VAL A 43 0.09 13.15 10.15
N VAL A 44 0.94 12.92 11.16
CA VAL A 44 0.71 11.92 12.20
C VAL A 44 -0.14 12.51 13.32
N GLY A 45 -1.13 11.76 13.78
CA GLY A 45 -1.88 12.05 14.99
C GLY A 45 -3.19 11.27 15.04
N ASP A 46 -4.13 11.72 15.86
CA ASP A 46 -5.38 11.03 16.20
C ASP A 46 -6.65 11.74 15.68
N GLU A 47 -6.48 12.85 14.94
CA GLU A 47 -7.57 13.67 14.43
C GLU A 47 -8.01 13.26 13.01
N PRO A 48 -9.26 13.54 12.60
CA PRO A 48 -9.73 13.28 11.25
C PRO A 48 -8.81 13.84 10.17
N GLY A 49 -8.49 13.01 9.17
CA GLY A 49 -7.57 13.33 8.09
C GLY A 49 -6.08 13.13 8.42
N GLN A 50 -5.74 12.79 9.65
CA GLN A 50 -4.38 12.38 10.05
C GLN A 50 -4.19 10.86 9.90
N TYR A 51 -2.94 10.42 10.07
CA TYR A 51 -2.56 9.02 9.93
C TYR A 51 -1.91 8.49 11.23
N PRO A 52 -2.18 7.24 11.62
CA PRO A 52 -1.47 6.61 12.73
C PRO A 52 0.04 6.54 12.48
N GLN A 53 0.83 6.72 13.53
CA GLN A 53 2.30 6.61 13.47
C GLN A 53 2.74 5.26 12.88
N ALA A 54 2.13 4.16 13.33
CA ALA A 54 2.45 2.81 12.86
C ALA A 54 2.19 2.63 11.35
N ALA A 55 1.14 3.25 10.81
CA ALA A 55 0.87 3.22 9.37
C ALA A 55 1.96 3.95 8.59
N LYS A 56 2.41 5.11 9.10
CA LYS A 56 3.48 5.90 8.48
C LYS A 56 4.82 5.15 8.50
N GLU A 57 5.12 4.45 9.59
CA GLU A 57 6.31 3.59 9.70
C GLU A 57 6.27 2.42 8.71
N ALA A 58 5.13 1.74 8.57
CA ALA A 58 4.97 0.66 7.60
C ALA A 58 5.17 1.13 6.15
N LEU A 59 4.68 2.33 5.79
CA LEU A 59 4.95 2.92 4.47
C LEU A 59 6.44 3.24 4.28
N LEU A 60 7.13 3.73 5.32
CA LEU A 60 8.57 4.00 5.26
C LEU A 60 9.39 2.72 5.02
N GLU A 61 9.01 1.62 5.66
CA GLU A 61 9.66 0.32 5.47
C GLU A 61 9.54 -0.13 4.00
N ALA A 62 8.33 -0.11 3.44
CA ALA A 62 8.09 -0.45 2.03
C ALA A 62 8.86 0.48 1.07
N LEU A 63 8.94 1.78 1.37
CA LEU A 63 9.75 2.74 0.61
C LEU A 63 11.24 2.36 0.60
N ASN A 64 11.78 1.92 1.74
CA ASN A 64 13.19 1.54 1.84
C ASN A 64 13.49 0.22 1.11
N GLU A 65 12.59 -0.75 1.16
CA GLU A 65 12.69 -1.98 0.37
C GLU A 65 12.65 -1.70 -1.13
N ALA A 66 11.71 -0.87 -1.58
CA ALA A 66 11.58 -0.47 -2.97
C ALA A 66 12.85 0.25 -3.48
N ARG A 67 13.43 1.14 -2.66
CA ARG A 67 14.72 1.80 -2.97
C ARG A 67 15.87 0.81 -3.09
N THR A 68 15.93 -0.18 -2.22
CA THR A 68 16.96 -1.23 -2.28
C THR A 68 16.89 -2.01 -3.60
N VAL A 69 15.70 -2.35 -4.08
CA VAL A 69 15.51 -2.99 -5.39
C VAL A 69 15.87 -2.05 -6.54
N ARG A 70 15.46 -0.78 -6.46
CA ARG A 70 15.79 0.24 -7.46
C ARG A 70 17.30 0.44 -7.60
N ASP A 71 18.04 0.45 -6.49
CA ASP A 71 19.47 0.78 -6.48
C ASP A 71 20.37 -0.44 -6.76
N ASN A 72 19.83 -1.66 -6.63
CA ASN A 72 20.56 -2.89 -6.92
C ASN A 72 20.73 -3.13 -8.44
N GLN A 73 21.97 -3.28 -8.90
CA GLN A 73 22.31 -3.49 -10.31
C GLN A 73 22.01 -4.90 -10.83
N ASN A 74 21.88 -5.89 -9.93
CA ASN A 74 21.71 -7.30 -10.26
C ASN A 74 20.27 -7.80 -10.02
N VAL A 75 19.29 -6.89 -10.06
CA VAL A 75 17.87 -7.27 -9.98
C VAL A 75 17.37 -7.77 -11.32
N THR A 76 16.36 -8.62 -11.27
CA THR A 76 15.59 -9.05 -12.44
C THR A 76 14.35 -8.16 -12.62
N GLN A 77 13.76 -8.15 -13.81
CA GLN A 77 12.51 -7.43 -14.04
C GLN A 77 11.39 -7.90 -13.09
N SER A 78 11.30 -9.21 -12.83
CA SER A 78 10.30 -9.76 -11.91
C SER A 78 10.46 -9.25 -10.47
N GLN A 79 11.70 -9.00 -10.01
CA GLN A 79 11.94 -8.39 -8.70
C GLN A 79 11.51 -6.92 -8.68
N VAL A 80 11.74 -6.18 -9.77
CA VAL A 80 11.28 -4.79 -9.91
C VAL A 80 9.75 -4.73 -9.91
N ASP A 81 9.08 -5.59 -10.67
CA ASP A 81 7.61 -5.64 -10.75
C ASP A 81 6.98 -6.05 -9.40
N SER A 82 7.63 -6.97 -8.68
CA SER A 82 7.23 -7.36 -7.34
C SER A 82 7.37 -6.19 -6.35
N ALA A 83 8.46 -5.42 -6.43
CA ALA A 83 8.67 -4.24 -5.59
C ALA A 83 7.65 -3.12 -5.89
N VAL A 84 7.29 -2.92 -7.16
CA VAL A 84 6.20 -1.99 -7.55
C VAL A 84 4.89 -2.42 -6.91
N THR A 85 4.55 -3.70 -7.02
CA THR A 85 3.29 -4.24 -6.46
C THR A 85 3.27 -4.10 -4.95
N ALA A 86 4.36 -4.46 -4.26
CA ALA A 86 4.47 -4.36 -2.81
C ALA A 86 4.34 -2.90 -2.33
N LEU A 87 5.04 -1.96 -2.97
CA LEU A 87 4.97 -0.55 -2.61
C LEU A 87 3.57 0.03 -2.85
N ASN A 88 2.91 -0.31 -3.95
CA ASN A 88 1.55 0.15 -4.22
C ASN A 88 0.55 -0.39 -3.18
N THR A 89 0.66 -1.66 -2.79
CA THR A 89 -0.16 -2.23 -1.71
C THR A 89 0.08 -1.52 -0.38
N ALA A 90 1.34 -1.18 -0.06
CA ALA A 90 1.66 -0.42 1.15
C ALA A 90 1.07 1.01 1.10
N VAL A 91 1.11 1.66 -0.07
CA VAL A 91 0.47 2.96 -0.29
C VAL A 91 -1.05 2.88 -0.10
N ASP A 92 -1.70 1.85 -0.65
CA ASP A 92 -3.15 1.70 -0.53
C ASP A 92 -3.56 1.40 0.92
N THR A 93 -2.80 0.53 1.60
CA THR A 93 -2.96 0.28 3.05
C THR A 93 -2.78 1.57 3.86
N PHE A 94 -1.75 2.36 3.55
CA PHE A 94 -1.50 3.62 4.24
C PHE A 94 -2.64 4.62 4.03
N LYS A 95 -3.15 4.76 2.80
CA LYS A 95 -4.29 5.63 2.49
C LYS A 95 -5.55 5.21 3.23
N ALA A 96 -5.79 3.91 3.34
CA ALA A 96 -6.93 3.36 4.06
C ALA A 96 -6.85 3.60 5.58
N ALA A 97 -5.64 3.73 6.14
CA ALA A 97 -5.41 3.99 7.55
C ALA A 97 -5.70 5.45 7.99
N VAL A 98 -6.17 6.32 7.09
CA VAL A 98 -6.56 7.68 7.45
C VAL A 98 -7.66 7.67 8.51
N ILE A 99 -7.52 8.50 9.54
CA ILE A 99 -8.53 8.64 10.58
C ILE A 99 -9.75 9.33 10.00
N LYS A 100 -10.91 8.68 10.11
CA LYS A 100 -12.18 9.21 9.60
C LYS A 100 -12.82 10.14 10.63
N SER A 101 -13.60 11.11 10.14
CA SER A 101 -14.45 11.91 11.02
C SER A 101 -15.57 11.03 11.59
N ALA A 102 -15.84 11.14 12.89
CA ALA A 102 -16.99 10.50 13.51
C ALA A 102 -18.29 11.33 13.39
N ASP A 103 -18.21 12.56 12.89
CA ASP A 103 -19.35 13.35 12.41
C ASP A 103 -19.72 12.83 11.01
N ILE A 104 -20.66 11.88 10.96
CA ILE A 104 -21.04 11.13 9.77
C ILE A 104 -22.10 11.89 8.97
N ASN A 105 -23.01 12.59 9.67
CA ASN A 105 -24.06 13.37 9.02
C ASN A 105 -23.58 14.77 8.57
N SER A 106 -22.35 15.16 8.94
CA SER A 106 -21.72 16.44 8.65
C SER A 106 -22.48 17.65 9.21
N ASP A 107 -23.08 17.50 10.39
CA ASP A 107 -23.81 18.57 11.09
C ASP A 107 -22.90 19.41 12.01
N GLY A 108 -21.63 19.03 12.14
CA GLY A 108 -20.62 19.72 12.94
C GLY A 108 -20.56 19.29 14.40
N SER A 109 -21.36 18.31 14.82
CA SER A 109 -21.31 17.68 16.13
C SER A 109 -21.04 16.19 15.98
N ILE A 110 -20.44 15.57 17.00
CA ILE A 110 -20.32 14.11 17.08
C ILE A 110 -21.25 13.66 18.19
N ASP A 111 -22.37 13.05 17.84
CA ASP A 111 -23.40 12.70 18.82
C ASP A 111 -24.11 11.35 18.54
N VAL A 112 -25.20 11.12 19.29
CA VAL A 112 -25.99 9.88 19.17
C VAL A 112 -26.68 9.74 17.80
N GLY A 113 -26.83 10.83 17.04
CA GLY A 113 -27.30 10.87 15.67
C GLY A 113 -26.32 10.20 14.72
N ASP A 114 -25.02 10.46 14.85
CA ASP A 114 -23.98 9.77 14.07
C ASP A 114 -23.92 8.29 14.42
N LEU A 115 -23.99 7.97 15.71
CA LEU A 115 -24.02 6.59 16.17
C LEU A 115 -25.24 5.84 15.61
N ALA A 116 -26.39 6.52 15.49
CA ALA A 116 -27.59 5.94 14.90
C ALA A 116 -27.42 5.62 13.41
N ILE A 117 -26.59 6.37 12.67
CA ILE A 117 -26.27 6.05 11.26
C ILE A 117 -25.48 4.75 11.17
N VAL A 118 -24.49 4.55 12.04
CA VAL A 118 -23.76 3.28 12.07
C VAL A 118 -24.67 2.12 12.46
N ALA A 119 -25.51 2.31 13.48
CA ALA A 119 -26.47 1.31 13.92
C ALA A 119 -27.49 0.94 12.82
N TYR A 120 -27.88 1.91 11.98
CA TYR A 120 -28.80 1.68 10.85
C TYR A 120 -28.22 0.72 9.80
N TYR A 121 -26.91 0.79 9.56
CA TYR A 121 -26.23 -0.07 8.59
C TYR A 121 -25.58 -1.33 9.20
N TYR A 122 -25.75 -1.55 10.51
CA TYR A 122 -25.11 -2.65 11.24
C TYR A 122 -25.38 -4.03 10.61
N GLY A 123 -24.32 -4.84 10.53
CA GLY A 123 -24.34 -6.20 9.97
C GLY A 123 -24.21 -6.25 8.45
N LYS A 124 -24.01 -5.12 7.77
CA LYS A 124 -23.67 -5.08 6.35
C LYS A 124 -22.16 -5.24 6.14
N ASP A 125 -21.80 -5.76 4.99
CA ASP A 125 -20.42 -5.83 4.50
C ASP A 125 -20.37 -5.40 3.03
N SER A 126 -19.16 -5.41 2.46
CA SER A 126 -18.92 -5.07 1.06
C SER A 126 -19.66 -5.89 0.01
N SER A 127 -20.29 -7.01 0.38
CA SER A 127 -21.13 -7.81 -0.52
C SER A 127 -22.58 -7.29 -0.63
N ALA A 128 -22.99 -6.38 0.26
CA ALA A 128 -24.34 -5.82 0.26
C ALA A 128 -24.62 -4.99 -1.00
N ALA A 129 -25.83 -5.13 -1.57
CA ALA A 129 -26.22 -4.40 -2.79
C ALA A 129 -26.21 -2.87 -2.61
N ASP A 130 -26.45 -2.39 -1.39
CA ASP A 130 -26.43 -0.99 -0.99
C ASP A 130 -25.11 -0.55 -0.32
N TRP A 131 -24.04 -1.34 -0.45
CA TRP A 131 -22.73 -1.05 0.16
C TRP A 131 -22.21 0.33 -0.21
N ALA A 132 -22.42 0.79 -1.45
CA ALA A 132 -21.98 2.11 -1.90
C ALA A 132 -22.51 3.25 -1.02
N THR A 133 -23.70 3.08 -0.43
CA THR A 133 -24.30 4.01 0.53
C THR A 133 -23.91 3.65 1.96
N ALA A 134 -23.92 2.37 2.32
CA ALA A 134 -23.67 1.91 3.69
C ALA A 134 -22.24 2.14 4.17
N LYS A 135 -21.24 2.09 3.27
CA LYS A 135 -19.80 2.21 3.60
C LYS A 135 -19.40 3.50 4.34
N ILE A 136 -20.28 4.50 4.41
CA ILE A 136 -20.06 5.68 5.25
C ILE A 136 -19.99 5.34 6.73
N ALA A 137 -20.61 4.22 7.13
CA ALA A 137 -20.64 3.71 8.50
C ALA A 137 -19.55 2.66 8.79
N ASP A 138 -18.78 2.24 7.79
CA ASP A 138 -17.56 1.43 7.99
C ASP A 138 -16.44 2.39 8.42
N MET A 139 -16.26 2.54 9.72
CA MET A 139 -15.41 3.55 10.33
C MET A 139 -13.96 3.09 10.47
N ASN A 140 -13.73 1.77 10.61
CA ASN A 140 -12.38 1.20 10.70
C ASN A 140 -11.81 0.75 9.33
N GLY A 141 -12.62 0.73 8.27
CA GLY A 141 -12.22 0.38 6.91
C GLY A 141 -12.06 -1.11 6.65
N ASP A 142 -12.64 -1.99 7.48
CA ASP A 142 -12.48 -3.44 7.36
C ASP A 142 -13.48 -4.10 6.38
N ASN A 143 -14.31 -3.29 5.70
CA ASN A 143 -15.36 -3.70 4.78
C ASN A 143 -16.55 -4.41 5.44
N SER A 144 -16.70 -4.26 6.75
CA SER A 144 -17.87 -4.68 7.53
C SER A 144 -18.37 -3.48 8.34
N ILE A 145 -19.63 -3.53 8.77
CA ILE A 145 -20.23 -2.55 9.68
C ILE A 145 -20.66 -3.32 10.91
N ASP A 146 -19.87 -3.25 11.97
CA ASP A 146 -20.06 -4.04 13.17
C ASP A 146 -19.87 -3.25 14.47
N ILE A 147 -19.61 -3.95 15.56
CA ILE A 147 -19.47 -3.35 16.88
C ILE A 147 -18.24 -2.45 17.01
N ILE A 148 -17.21 -2.68 16.18
CA ILE A 148 -16.00 -1.86 16.16
C ILE A 148 -16.31 -0.49 15.59
N ASP A 149 -17.17 -0.40 14.56
CA ASP A 149 -17.59 0.88 13.99
C ASP A 149 -18.49 1.68 14.93
N LEU A 150 -19.42 0.99 15.61
CA LEU A 150 -20.22 1.59 16.66
C LEU A 150 -19.33 2.13 17.79
N ALA A 151 -18.35 1.34 18.23
CA ALA A 151 -17.41 1.73 19.26
C ALA A 151 -16.55 2.91 18.81
N TYR A 152 -16.16 2.97 17.53
CA TYR A 152 -15.41 4.07 16.96
C TYR A 152 -16.15 5.40 17.17
N VAL A 153 -17.40 5.49 16.72
CA VAL A 153 -18.21 6.71 16.87
C VAL A 153 -18.48 7.00 18.34
N ALA A 154 -18.92 6.00 19.11
CA ALA A 154 -19.24 6.17 20.52
C ALA A 154 -18.05 6.68 21.35
N SER A 155 -16.82 6.29 21.01
CA SER A 155 -15.61 6.75 21.70
C SER A 155 -15.26 8.23 21.44
N LYS A 156 -15.86 8.83 20.42
CA LYS A 156 -15.61 10.21 19.98
C LYS A 156 -16.75 11.17 20.33
N ILE A 157 -17.88 10.66 20.85
CA ILE A 157 -18.95 11.50 21.39
C ILE A 157 -18.42 12.14 22.67
N GLU A 158 -18.16 13.45 22.61
CA GLU A 158 -17.83 14.25 23.77
C GLU A 158 -19.12 14.67 24.50
N SER A 159 -19.10 14.59 25.84
CA SER A 159 -20.19 15.01 26.74
C SER A 159 -20.06 16.45 27.18
#